data_AF-H8XBP7-F1
#
_entry.id   AF-H8XBP7-F1
#
_cell.length_a   1.000
_cell.length_b   1.000
_cell.length_c   1.000
_cell.angle_alpha   90.00
_cell.angle_beta   90.00
_cell.angle_gamma   90.00
#
_symmetry.space_group_name_H-M   'P 1'
#
loop_
_entity.id
_entity.type
_entity.pdbx_description
1 polymer ?
#
loop_
_entity_poly.entity_id
_entity_poly.type
_entity_poly.pdbx_seq_one_letter_code
_entity_poly.pdbx_strand_id
1 'polypeptide(L)' 'ADAIHPGYGFLAENAEFARTVINAGLTWIGPPPEVIRAAGDKIQAKRLTQKANVPTIP' A
#
# COMPACT_ATOMS: atom_id res chain seq x y z
N ALA A 1 1.97 13.12 18.71
CA ALA A 1 2.73 12.51 17.62
C ALA A 1 2.03 12.89 16.33
N ASP A 2 2.79 13.20 15.27
CA ASP A 2 2.22 13.82 14.06
C ASP A 2 2.15 12.86 12.87
N ALA A 3 2.87 11.74 12.97
CA ALA A 3 2.99 10.77 11.90
C ALA A 3 3.24 9.36 12.43
N ILE A 4 2.94 8.36 11.60
CA ILE A 4 3.33 6.96 11.77
C ILE A 4 4.11 6.52 10.54
N HIS A 5 5.34 6.06 10.77
CA HIS A 5 6.13 5.34 9.78
C HIS A 5 6.05 3.85 10.12
N PRO A 6 5.57 2.98 9.20
CA PRO A 6 5.33 1.58 9.55
C PRO A 6 6.58 0.70 9.55
N GLY A 7 7.68 1.18 8.94
CA GLY A 7 8.88 0.37 8.75
C GLY A 7 8.64 -0.68 7.67
N TYR A 8 8.94 -1.94 7.97
CA TYR A 8 8.77 -3.08 7.09
C TYR A 8 8.16 -4.27 7.85
N GLY A 9 7.49 -5.19 7.14
CA GLY A 9 6.74 -6.27 7.78
C GLY A 9 5.61 -5.75 8.67
N PHE A 10 5.13 -6.57 9.61
CA PHE A 10 4.05 -6.23 10.55
C PHE A 10 2.84 -5.58 9.83
N LEU A 11 2.63 -4.28 10.02
CA LEU A 11 1.50 -3.51 9.48
C LEU A 11 1.87 -2.63 8.28
N ALA A 12 3.09 -2.70 7.77
CA ALA A 12 3.56 -1.87 6.65
C ALA A 12 2.79 -2.10 5.35
N GLU A 13 2.25 -3.30 5.17
CA GLU A 13 1.45 -3.67 3.99
C GLU A 13 -0.05 -3.77 4.31
N ASN A 14 -0.49 -3.26 5.47
CA ASN A 14 -1.90 -3.31 5.87
C ASN A 14 -2.62 -2.01 5.48
N ALA A 15 -3.45 -2.08 4.43
CA ALA A 15 -4.22 -0.94 3.94
C ALA A 15 -5.24 -0.40 4.97
N GLU A 16 -5.85 -1.27 5.77
CA GLU A 16 -6.81 -0.85 6.79
C GLU A 16 -6.12 -0.06 7.91
N PHE A 17 -4.92 -0.49 8.31
CA PHE A 17 -4.10 0.23 9.27
C PHE A 17 -3.73 1.62 8.74
N ALA A 18 -3.21 1.73 7.51
CA ALA A 18 -2.90 3.02 6.89
C ALA A 18 -4.12 3.96 6.86
N ARG A 19 -5.30 3.43 6.54
CA ARG A 19 -6.55 4.20 6.54
C ARG A 19 -6.95 4.65 7.95
N THR A 20 -6.75 3.80 8.94
CA THR A 20 -7.01 4.11 10.35
C THR A 20 -6.10 5.23 10.85
N VAL A 21 -4.80 5.21 10.50
CA VAL A 21 -3.84 6.28 10.82
C VAL A 21 -4.31 7.62 10.23
N ILE A 22 -4.67 7.63 8.95
CA ILE A 22 -5.15 8.84 8.26
C ILE A 22 -6.45 9.35 8.90
N ASN A 23 -7.40 8.45 9.19
CA ASN A 23 -8.67 8.81 9.83
C ASN A 23 -8.49 9.32 11.26
N ALA A 24 -7.43 8.91 11.95
CA ALA A 24 -7.04 9.43 13.26
C ALA A 24 -6.37 10.82 13.18
N GLY A 25 -6.22 11.40 12.00
CA GLY A 25 -5.59 12.71 11.78
C GLY A 25 -4.07 12.68 11.81
N LEU A 26 -3.46 11.49 11.75
CA LEU A 26 -2.00 11.33 11.73
C LEU A 26 -1.50 11.22 10.29
N THR A 27 -0.28 11.72 10.06
CA THR A 27 0.38 11.54 8.76
C THR A 27 0.83 10.10 8.61
N TRP A 28 0.33 9.42 7.58
CA TRP A 28 0.84 8.12 7.17
C TRP A 28 2.09 8.28 6.30
N ILE A 29 3.24 7.77 6.74
CA ILE A 29 4.48 7.78 5.95
C ILE A 29 4.56 6.49 5.13
N GLY A 30 3.85 6.49 4.00
CA GLY A 30 3.78 5.38 3.07
C GLY A 30 2.84 5.66 1.90
N PRO A 31 2.63 4.68 1.01
CA PRO A 31 1.70 4.83 -0.10
C PRO A 31 0.25 4.91 0.37
N PRO A 32 -0.67 5.47 -0.43
CA PRO A 32 -2.09 5.50 -0.11
C PRO A 32 -2.68 4.11 0.11
N PRO A 33 -3.72 3.94 0.95
CA PRO A 33 -4.20 2.60 1.28
C PRO A 33 -4.75 1.79 0.09
N GLU A 34 -5.31 2.47 -0.92
CA GLU A 34 -5.73 1.84 -2.16
C GLU A 34 -4.56 1.28 -2.98
N VAL A 35 -3.38 1.92 -2.92
CA VAL A 35 -2.15 1.42 -3.55
C VAL A 35 -1.63 0.21 -2.77
N ILE A 36 -1.64 0.27 -1.43
CA ILE A 36 -1.26 -0.88 -0.59
C ILE A 36 -2.11 -2.10 -0.94
N ARG A 37 -3.44 -1.94 -1.01
CA ARG A 37 -4.37 -3.04 -1.38
C ARG A 37 -4.08 -3.59 -2.77
N ALA A 38 -3.83 -2.71 -3.74
CA ALA A 38 -3.60 -3.09 -5.11
C ALA A 38 -2.25 -3.81 -5.33
N ALA A 39 -1.22 -3.42 -4.56
CA ALA A 39 0.11 -4.01 -4.62
C ALA A 39 0.24 -5.30 -3.79
N GLY A 40 -0.50 -5.42 -2.69
CA GLY A 40 -0.47 -6.60 -1.80
C GLY A 40 -1.07 -7.86 -2.43
N ASP A 41 -2.04 -7.70 -3.34
CA ASP A 41 -2.55 -8.81 -4.16
C ASP A 41 -1.68 -8.98 -5.41
N LYS A 42 -0.89 -10.05 -5.45
CA LYS A 42 0.01 -10.36 -6.57
C LYS A 42 -0.69 -10.47 -7.92
N ILE A 43 -1.95 -10.92 -7.97
CA ILE A 43 -2.72 -11.03 -9.21
C ILE A 43 -3.12 -9.64 -9.68
N GLN A 44 -3.63 -8.80 -8.77
CA GLN A 44 -3.99 -7.42 -9.11
C GLN A 44 -2.76 -6.58 -9.48
N ALA A 45 -1.66 -6.75 -8.75
CA ALA A 45 -0.38 -6.13 -9.06
C ALA A 45 0.09 -6.50 -10.48
N LYS A 46 0.07 -7.79 -10.85
CA LYS A 46 0.43 -8.25 -12.21
C LYS A 46 -0.48 -7.64 -13.28
N ARG A 47 -1.79 -7.54 -13.02
CA ARG A 47 -2.74 -6.91 -13.96
C ARG A 47 -2.46 -5.41 -14.12
N LEU A 48 -2.14 -4.72 -13.03
CA LEU A 48 -1.82 -3.29 -13.05
C LEU A 48 -0.52 -3.01 -13.79
N THR A 49 0.52 -3.81 -13.56
CA THR A 49 1.80 -3.68 -14.26
C THR A 49 1.63 -3.95 -15.76
N GLN A 50 0.86 -4.97 -16.14
CA GLN A 50 0.54 -5.23 -17.56
C GLN A 50 -0.23 -4.08 -18.21
N LYS A 51 -1.24 -3.51 -17.53
CA LYS A 51 -1.98 -2.33 -18.03
C LYS A 51 -1.09 -1.10 -18.21
N ALA A 52 -0.06 -0.97 -17.38
CA ALA A 52 0.93 0.09 -17.47
C ALA A 52 2.05 -0.22 -18.50
N ASN A 53 1.92 -1.28 -19.30
CA ASN A 53 2.95 -1.76 -20.24
C ASN A 53 4.30 -2.09 -19.60
N VAL A 54 4.29 -2.52 -18.33
CA VAL A 54 5.47 -3.00 -17.62
C VAL A 54 5.65 -4.50 -17.89
N PRO A 55 6.84 -4.96 -18.33
CA PRO A 55 7.12 -6.38 -18.53
C PRO A 55 6.88 -7.20 -17.26
N THR A 56 6.22 -8.36 -17.40
CA THR A 56 5.95 -9.30 -16.29
C THR A 56 6.43 -10.69 -16.65
N ILE A 57 6.75 -11.51 -15.64
CA ILE A 57 7.01 -12.94 -15.86
C ILE A 57 5.73 -13.61 -16.39
N PRO A 58 5.82 -14.51 -17.39
CA PRO A 58 4.68 -15.26 -17.90
C PRO A 58 3.87 -15.94 -16.80
#